data_AF-A0A963Q3W9-F1
#
_entry.id   AF-A0A963Q3W9-F1
#
_cell.length_a   1.000
_cell.length_b   1.000
_cell.length_c   1.000
_cell.angle_alpha   90.00
_cell.angle_beta   90.00
_cell.angle_gamma   90.00
#
_symmetry.space_group_name_H-M   'P 1'
#
loop_
_entity.id
_entity.type
_entity.pdbx_description
1 polymer ?
#
loop_
_entity_poly.entity_id
_entity_poly.type
_entity_poly.pdbx_seq_one_letter_code
_entity_poly.pdbx_strand_id
1 'polypeptide(L)'
;MTLLMLLLLPFAGSLVAALLPTHARNTAASLSALVALAGAVKVALLYPALQGGEVIRQELPWIPSAGVNFVLRVDGLAWMFALLVMGIGFLVAVYARYYMAKEDPVPRFFSFFLAFMGAMLGVVLSGNLIQLVFFWELTSLFSFLLIGYWHHRKDARRGARMALTITGAGGLAMLGGVLILGHIVGSYELDAVLAAGDRIRAHPLYTTMLVLILLGALTKSAQFPFQVWLPRAMAAPTPVSAYLHSATMVKAGVFLLARLWPVLSGTDVWFWLVGGAGVITLVLGAYLAMFQNDLKGLLAYSTISHLGLITLLLGLNRELAAVAAVFHIMNHAT
;
A
#
# COMPACT_ATOMS: atom_id res chain seq x y z
N MET A 1 -11.05 20.41 7.41
CA MET A 1 -10.10 19.76 6.49
C MET A 1 -10.88 18.91 5.49
N THR A 2 -10.84 19.24 4.21
CA THR A 2 -11.43 18.44 3.12
C THR A 2 -10.61 17.17 2.88
N LEU A 3 -11.10 16.21 2.10
CA LEU A 3 -10.33 15.01 1.75
C LEU A 3 -9.05 15.38 0.99
N LEU A 4 -9.12 16.41 0.15
CA LEU A 4 -7.95 16.93 -0.56
C LEU A 4 -6.88 17.43 0.42
N MET A 5 -7.26 18.21 1.44
CA MET A 5 -6.30 18.68 2.44
C MET A 5 -5.70 17.52 3.25
N LEU A 6 -6.50 16.49 3.57
CA LEU A 6 -6.02 15.29 4.23
C LEU A 6 -4.94 14.57 3.40
N LEU A 7 -5.16 14.46 2.08
CA LEU A 7 -4.17 13.89 1.16
C LEU A 7 -2.91 14.76 1.02
N LEU A 8 -3.06 16.08 0.93
CA LEU A 8 -1.96 17.01 0.71
C LEU A 8 -1.10 17.24 1.96
N LEU A 9 -1.64 17.01 3.15
CA LEU A 9 -0.96 17.28 4.42
C LEU A 9 0.41 16.56 4.54
N PRO A 10 0.56 15.25 4.27
CA PRO A 10 1.86 14.60 4.27
C PRO A 10 2.81 15.11 3.19
N PHE A 11 2.32 15.46 1.99
CA PHE A 11 3.16 16.02 0.94
C PHE A 11 3.68 17.41 1.30
N ALA A 12 2.84 18.28 1.87
CA ALA A 12 3.25 19.58 2.39
C ALA A 12 4.28 19.42 3.52
N GLY A 13 4.03 18.52 4.46
CA GLY A 13 4.98 18.19 5.53
C GLY A 13 6.31 17.66 4.99
N SER A 14 6.27 16.87 3.92
CA SER A 14 7.46 16.34 3.25
C SER A 14 8.32 17.45 2.64
N LEU A 15 7.70 18.43 1.97
CA LEU A 15 8.39 19.60 1.42
C LEU A 15 9.02 20.45 2.52
N VAL A 16 8.28 20.73 3.59
CA VAL A 16 8.82 21.47 4.73
C VAL A 16 10.00 20.72 5.34
N ALA A 17 9.89 19.40 5.55
CA ALA A 17 10.98 18.58 6.08
C ALA A 17 12.23 18.57 5.17
N ALA A 18 12.06 18.64 3.85
CA ALA A 18 13.16 18.72 2.89
C ALA A 18 13.95 20.03 2.99
N LEU A 19 13.28 21.12 3.35
CA LEU A 19 13.88 22.46 3.49
C LEU A 19 14.52 22.71 4.86
N LEU A 20 14.32 21.80 5.83
CA LEU A 20 14.93 21.92 7.15
C LEU A 20 16.46 21.69 7.09
N PRO A 21 17.25 22.41 7.93
CA PRO A 21 18.68 22.15 8.05
C PRO A 21 18.96 20.71 8.44
N THR A 22 20.06 20.13 7.95
CA THR A 22 20.43 18.70 8.18
C THR A 22 20.45 18.29 9.65
N HIS A 23 20.75 19.21 10.56
CA HIS A 23 20.80 18.98 12.00
C HIS A 23 19.46 19.17 12.74
N ALA A 24 18.39 19.55 12.04
CA ALA A 24 17.07 19.85 12.62
C ALA A 24 16.24 18.59 12.96
N ARG A 25 16.89 17.58 13.58
CA ARG A 25 16.31 16.27 13.88
C ARG A 25 15.00 16.35 14.66
N ASN A 26 14.99 17.11 15.76
CA ASN A 26 13.81 17.20 16.64
C ASN A 26 12.64 17.91 15.94
N THR A 27 12.94 18.97 15.17
CA THR A 27 11.93 19.71 14.41
C THR A 27 11.32 18.84 13.32
N ALA A 28 12.15 18.12 12.55
CA ALA A 28 11.66 17.21 11.50
C ALA A 28 10.80 16.09 12.08
N ALA A 29 11.24 15.47 13.19
CA ALA A 29 10.47 14.43 13.85
C ALA A 29 9.12 14.94 14.40
N SER A 30 9.14 16.10 15.06
CA SER A 30 7.93 16.70 15.64
C SER A 30 6.94 17.09 14.55
N LEU A 31 7.43 17.68 13.45
CA LEU A 31 6.62 17.96 12.26
C LEU A 31 5.96 16.70 11.72
N SER A 32 6.73 15.62 11.50
CA SER A 32 6.18 14.38 10.97
C SER A 32 5.18 13.72 11.90
N ALA A 33 5.44 13.73 13.21
CA ALA A 33 4.51 13.21 14.21
C ALA A 33 3.21 14.04 14.25
N LEU A 34 3.31 15.38 14.22
CA LEU A 34 2.13 16.26 14.21
C LEU A 34 1.30 16.09 12.93
N VAL A 35 1.94 15.97 11.76
CA VAL A 35 1.26 15.70 10.50
C VAL A 35 0.50 14.37 10.54
N ALA A 36 1.18 13.31 11.01
CA ALA A 36 0.58 11.98 11.14
C ALA A 36 -0.58 11.97 12.15
N LEU A 37 -0.40 12.59 13.31
CA LEU A 37 -1.41 12.68 14.36
C LEU A 37 -2.62 13.49 13.91
N ALA A 38 -2.41 14.67 13.29
CA ALA A 38 -3.50 15.50 12.79
C ALA A 38 -4.31 14.77 11.71
N GLY A 39 -3.65 14.04 10.82
CA GLY A 39 -4.34 13.21 9.83
C GLY A 39 -5.06 12.01 10.47
N ALA A 40 -4.46 11.32 11.44
CA ALA A 40 -5.09 10.21 12.15
C ALA A 40 -6.36 10.67 12.89
N VAL A 41 -6.28 11.78 13.63
CA VAL A 41 -7.43 12.42 14.29
C VAL A 41 -8.49 12.79 13.25
N LYS A 42 -8.10 13.40 12.13
CA LYS A 42 -9.08 13.78 11.10
C LYS A 42 -9.77 12.56 10.48
N VAL A 43 -9.04 11.49 10.18
CA VAL A 43 -9.61 10.24 9.66
C VAL A 43 -10.54 9.61 10.70
N ALA A 44 -10.14 9.55 11.97
CA ALA A 44 -10.99 9.02 13.05
C ALA A 44 -12.32 9.79 13.15
N LEU A 45 -12.28 11.11 13.02
CA LEU A 45 -13.47 11.97 13.03
C LEU A 45 -14.39 11.78 11.81
N LEU A 46 -13.99 11.03 10.78
CA LEU A 46 -14.89 10.65 9.68
C LEU A 46 -15.81 9.49 10.04
N TYR A 47 -15.54 8.74 11.12
CA TYR A 47 -16.27 7.53 11.46
C TYR A 47 -17.80 7.71 11.58
N PRO A 48 -18.34 8.76 12.26
CA PRO A 48 -19.79 8.92 12.38
C PRO A 48 -20.52 9.01 11.04
N ALA A 49 -19.88 9.62 10.03
CA ALA A 49 -20.42 9.74 8.68
C ALA A 49 -20.34 8.43 7.88
N LEU A 50 -19.61 7.41 8.35
CA LEU A 50 -19.43 6.14 7.64
C LEU A 50 -20.24 4.99 8.28
N GLN A 51 -20.80 5.18 9.48
CA GLN A 51 -21.52 4.12 10.21
C GLN A 51 -22.73 3.56 9.45
N GLY A 52 -23.39 4.40 8.64
CA GLY A 52 -24.54 4.01 7.81
C GLY A 52 -24.17 3.31 6.49
N GLY A 53 -22.89 3.04 6.22
CA GLY A 53 -22.42 2.54 4.92
C GLY A 53 -22.31 3.63 3.85
N GLU A 54 -22.44 4.90 4.23
CA GLU A 54 -22.25 6.03 3.32
C GLU A 54 -20.78 6.12 2.86
N VAL A 55 -20.58 6.70 1.68
CA VAL A 55 -19.26 6.92 1.09
C VAL A 55 -19.05 8.42 0.95
N ILE A 56 -18.02 8.94 1.62
CA ILE A 56 -17.65 10.35 1.50
C ILE A 56 -16.85 10.52 0.21
N ARG A 57 -17.34 11.35 -0.71
CA ARG A 57 -16.72 11.58 -2.02
C ARG A 57 -16.38 13.05 -2.22
N GLN A 58 -15.21 13.30 -2.81
CA GLN A 58 -14.78 14.60 -3.31
C GLN A 58 -14.16 14.42 -4.69
N GLU A 59 -14.59 15.22 -5.66
CA GLU A 59 -14.20 15.08 -7.06
C GLU A 59 -13.70 16.41 -7.62
N LEU A 60 -12.63 16.33 -8.42
CA LEU A 60 -12.01 17.44 -9.11
C LEU A 60 -11.68 17.01 -10.55
N PRO A 61 -11.88 17.88 -11.56
CA PRO A 61 -11.46 17.56 -12.92
C PRO A 61 -9.93 17.45 -12.98
N TRP A 62 -9.40 16.41 -13.63
CA TRP A 62 -7.95 16.19 -13.75
C TRP A 62 -7.47 16.14 -15.20
N ILE A 63 -7.97 15.17 -15.98
CA ILE A 63 -7.70 15.05 -17.41
C ILE A 63 -9.05 14.86 -18.12
N PRO A 64 -9.85 15.93 -18.28
CA PRO A 64 -11.20 15.84 -18.84
C PRO A 64 -11.22 15.25 -20.26
N SER A 65 -10.20 15.52 -21.06
CA SER A 65 -10.06 14.97 -22.42
C SER A 65 -9.91 13.45 -22.47
N ALA A 66 -9.43 12.84 -21.38
CA ALA A 66 -9.30 11.39 -21.24
C ALA A 66 -10.42 10.78 -20.38
N GLY A 67 -11.40 11.58 -19.93
CA GLY A 67 -12.46 11.14 -19.01
C GLY A 67 -11.94 10.74 -17.63
N VAL A 68 -10.79 11.28 -17.19
CA VAL A 68 -10.19 10.95 -15.90
C VAL A 68 -10.40 12.10 -14.92
N ASN A 69 -11.11 11.82 -13.83
CA ASN A 69 -11.29 12.74 -12.72
C ASN A 69 -10.39 12.37 -11.54
N PHE A 70 -9.99 13.38 -10.78
CA PHE A 70 -9.32 13.17 -9.50
C PHE A 70 -10.39 13.00 -8.42
N VAL A 71 -10.59 11.75 -8.01
CA VAL A 71 -11.66 11.37 -7.09
C VAL A 71 -11.05 10.84 -5.80
N LEU A 72 -11.42 11.48 -4.70
CA LEU A 72 -11.13 11.03 -3.34
C LEU A 72 -12.40 10.43 -2.76
N ARG A 73 -12.33 9.16 -2.34
CA ARG A 73 -13.47 8.42 -1.80
C ARG A 73 -13.06 7.70 -0.51
N VAL A 74 -13.90 7.81 0.51
CA VAL A 74 -13.73 7.13 1.79
C VAL A 74 -14.93 6.23 2.04
N ASP A 75 -14.73 4.93 1.88
CA ASP A 75 -15.61 3.87 2.38
C ASP A 75 -15.02 3.25 3.66
N GLY A 76 -15.70 2.28 4.27
CA GLY A 76 -15.21 1.62 5.50
C GLY A 76 -13.82 0.99 5.35
N LEU A 77 -13.53 0.38 4.19
CA LEU A 77 -12.21 -0.20 3.89
C LEU A 77 -11.14 0.90 3.77
N ALA A 78 -11.41 1.99 3.05
CA ALA A 78 -10.50 3.12 2.92
C ALA A 78 -10.21 3.77 4.28
N TRP A 79 -11.26 3.95 5.09
CA TRP A 79 -11.15 4.55 6.41
C TRP A 79 -10.24 3.74 7.33
N MET A 80 -10.45 2.42 7.37
CA MET A 80 -9.64 1.50 8.17
C MET A 80 -8.15 1.56 7.76
N PHE A 81 -7.88 1.52 6.45
CA PHE A 81 -6.51 1.64 5.94
C PHE A 81 -5.90 3.03 6.15
N ALA A 82 -6.69 4.11 6.01
CA ALA A 82 -6.22 5.46 6.25
C ALA A 82 -5.85 5.67 7.73
N LEU A 83 -6.62 5.09 8.66
CA LEU A 83 -6.25 5.06 10.08
C LEU A 83 -4.96 4.30 10.33
N LEU A 84 -4.79 3.14 9.68
CA LEU A 84 -3.58 2.35 9.80
C LEU A 84 -2.36 3.14 9.30
N VAL A 85 -2.44 3.74 8.11
CA VAL A 85 -1.39 4.57 7.51
C VAL A 85 -1.03 5.73 8.45
N MET A 86 -1.99 6.53 8.89
CA MET A 86 -1.71 7.70 9.71
C MET A 86 -1.34 7.35 11.17
N GLY A 87 -1.99 6.35 11.75
CA GLY A 87 -1.79 5.90 13.14
C GLY A 87 -0.45 5.22 13.36
N ILE A 88 -0.13 4.17 12.58
CA ILE A 88 1.20 3.54 12.63
C ILE A 88 2.27 4.55 12.16
N GLY A 89 1.92 5.41 11.19
CA GLY A 89 2.79 6.50 10.75
C GLY A 89 3.19 7.44 11.90
N PHE A 90 2.26 7.80 12.78
CA PHE A 90 2.53 8.60 13.97
C PHE A 90 3.47 7.88 14.94
N LEU A 91 3.17 6.62 15.29
CA LEU A 91 4.00 5.83 16.20
C LEU A 91 5.42 5.65 15.66
N VAL A 92 5.56 5.37 14.37
CA VAL A 92 6.87 5.25 13.72
C VAL A 92 7.60 6.59 13.67
N ALA A 93 6.92 7.71 13.42
CA ALA A 93 7.55 9.02 13.44
C ALA A 93 8.14 9.35 14.83
N VAL A 94 7.39 9.04 15.89
CA VAL A 94 7.88 9.18 17.28
C VAL A 94 9.06 8.24 17.52
N TYR A 95 8.96 6.97 17.15
CA TYR A 95 10.05 6.00 17.31
C TYR A 95 11.33 6.40 16.54
N ALA A 96 11.19 6.87 15.29
CA ALA A 96 12.30 7.27 14.45
C ALA A 96 13.14 8.40 15.07
N ARG A 97 12.52 9.30 15.84
CA ARG A 97 13.25 10.34 16.59
C ARG A 97 14.29 9.78 17.55
N TYR A 98 13.97 8.67 18.22
CA TYR A 98 14.84 8.02 19.20
C TYR A 98 15.82 7.04 18.55
N TYR A 99 15.43 6.46 17.42
CA TYR A 99 16.25 5.50 16.68
C TYR A 99 17.37 6.18 15.86
N MET A 100 17.06 7.29 15.16
CA MET A 100 18.00 7.91 14.23
C MET A 100 19.12 8.67 14.96
N ALA A 101 20.36 8.44 14.52
CA ALA A 101 21.55 9.10 15.07
C ALA A 101 21.49 10.62 14.82
N LYS A 102 22.23 11.42 15.61
CA LYS A 102 22.25 12.88 15.44
C LYS A 102 23.02 13.30 14.18
N GLU A 103 23.94 12.43 13.76
CA GLU A 103 24.87 12.59 12.65
C GLU A 103 24.24 12.21 11.31
N ASP A 104 23.15 11.43 11.33
CA ASP A 104 22.38 11.08 10.14
C ASP A 104 21.65 12.31 9.56
N PRO A 105 21.46 12.39 8.23
CA PRO A 105 20.61 13.41 7.61
C PRO A 105 19.13 13.10 7.87
N VAL A 106 18.67 13.36 9.10
CA VAL A 106 17.33 12.98 9.58
C VAL A 106 16.17 13.72 8.88
N PRO A 107 16.27 15.02 8.54
CA PRO A 107 15.20 15.69 7.79
C PRO A 107 14.92 15.05 6.42
N ARG A 108 15.96 14.56 5.73
CA ARG A 108 15.80 13.80 4.47
C ARG A 108 14.99 12.53 4.67
N PHE A 109 15.25 11.80 5.77
CA PHE A 109 14.46 10.62 6.13
C PHE A 109 12.98 10.97 6.31
N PHE A 110 12.69 12.00 7.12
CA PHE A 110 11.31 12.41 7.40
C PHE A 110 10.59 12.99 6.19
N SER A 111 11.31 13.65 5.28
CA SER A 111 10.77 14.07 3.99
C SER A 111 10.29 12.88 3.17
N PHE A 112 11.15 11.87 2.96
CA PHE A 112 10.75 10.67 2.20
C PHE A 112 9.66 9.87 2.92
N PHE A 113 9.70 9.80 4.25
CA PHE A 113 8.71 9.12 5.07
C PHE A 113 7.31 9.75 4.92
N LEU A 114 7.23 11.08 5.00
CA LEU A 114 5.97 11.82 4.81
C LEU A 114 5.48 11.75 3.36
N ALA A 115 6.36 11.77 2.38
CA ALA A 115 5.98 11.61 0.98
C ALA A 115 5.41 10.20 0.71
N PHE A 116 6.04 9.17 1.28
CA PHE A 116 5.52 7.81 1.23
C PHE A 116 4.16 7.69 1.92
N MET A 117 3.97 8.33 3.09
CA MET A 117 2.69 8.38 3.80
C MET A 117 1.59 9.01 2.93
N GLY A 118 1.88 10.16 2.28
CA GLY A 118 0.96 10.80 1.35
C GLY A 118 0.64 9.91 0.15
N ALA A 119 1.63 9.24 -0.43
CA ALA A 119 1.43 8.32 -1.54
C ALA A 119 0.56 7.12 -1.15
N MET A 120 0.81 6.52 0.01
CA MET A 120 0.01 5.40 0.52
C MET A 120 -1.43 5.82 0.81
N LEU A 121 -1.63 7.00 1.41
CA LEU A 121 -2.94 7.57 1.61
C LEU A 121 -3.65 7.83 0.26
N GLY A 122 -2.92 8.31 -0.74
CA GLY A 122 -3.41 8.46 -2.11
C GLY A 122 -3.90 7.14 -2.72
N VAL A 123 -3.18 6.03 -2.55
CA VAL A 123 -3.63 4.70 -2.99
C VAL A 123 -4.97 4.34 -2.33
N VAL A 124 -5.07 4.53 -1.01
CA VAL A 124 -6.22 4.12 -0.21
C VAL A 124 -7.48 4.94 -0.52
N LEU A 125 -7.29 6.26 -0.67
CA LEU A 125 -8.38 7.21 -0.90
C LEU A 125 -8.78 7.34 -2.38
N SER A 126 -8.08 6.67 -3.31
CA SER A 126 -8.38 6.79 -4.74
C SER A 126 -9.75 6.22 -5.08
N GLY A 127 -10.58 7.08 -5.68
CA GLY A 127 -11.87 6.73 -6.30
C GLY A 127 -11.78 6.48 -7.80
N ASN A 128 -10.60 6.63 -8.40
CA ASN A 128 -10.34 6.36 -9.80
C ASN A 128 -9.14 5.40 -9.94
N LEU A 129 -9.22 4.41 -10.83
CA LEU A 129 -8.18 3.38 -10.95
C LEU A 129 -6.87 3.91 -11.54
N ILE A 130 -6.90 4.89 -12.45
CA ILE A 130 -5.70 5.51 -13.02
C ILE A 130 -4.97 6.31 -11.93
N GLN A 131 -5.74 7.05 -11.13
CA GLN A 131 -5.23 7.75 -9.95
C GLN A 131 -4.61 6.78 -8.94
N LEU A 132 -5.24 5.62 -8.70
CA LEU A 132 -4.70 4.58 -7.83
C LEU A 132 -3.33 4.11 -8.34
N VAL A 133 -3.18 3.83 -9.64
CA VAL A 133 -1.90 3.44 -10.26
C VAL A 133 -0.85 4.54 -10.11
N PHE A 134 -1.23 5.81 -10.29
CA PHE A 134 -0.32 6.93 -10.09
C PHE A 134 0.26 6.96 -8.66
N PHE A 135 -0.60 6.89 -7.64
CA PHE A 135 -0.14 6.83 -6.25
C PHE A 135 0.61 5.52 -5.95
N TRP A 136 0.24 4.42 -6.60
CA TRP A 136 0.93 3.15 -6.48
C TRP A 136 2.40 3.25 -6.90
N GLU A 137 2.69 3.92 -8.01
CA GLU A 137 4.07 4.15 -8.43
C GLU A 137 4.79 5.14 -7.53
N LEU A 138 4.11 6.18 -7.02
CA LEU A 138 4.70 7.05 -6.00
C LEU A 138 5.12 6.28 -4.75
N THR A 139 4.35 5.29 -4.30
CA THR A 139 4.78 4.42 -3.17
C THR A 139 6.02 3.61 -3.54
N SER A 140 6.14 3.11 -4.78
CA SER A 140 7.35 2.41 -5.26
C SER A 140 8.57 3.34 -5.19
N LEU A 141 8.44 4.57 -5.69
CA LEU A 141 9.52 5.56 -5.72
C LEU A 141 9.99 5.97 -4.32
N PHE A 142 9.07 6.34 -3.42
CA PHE A 142 9.47 6.74 -2.07
C PHE A 142 9.97 5.55 -1.24
N SER A 143 9.46 4.34 -1.46
CA SER A 143 10.01 3.13 -0.83
C SER A 143 11.46 2.85 -1.28
N PHE A 144 11.77 3.04 -2.57
CA PHE A 144 13.12 2.92 -3.09
C PHE A 144 14.09 3.88 -2.39
N LEU A 145 13.67 5.15 -2.23
CA LEU A 145 14.47 6.17 -1.53
C LEU A 145 14.65 5.85 -0.05
N LEU A 146 13.63 5.30 0.62
CA LEU A 146 13.69 4.91 2.03
C LEU A 146 14.54 3.65 2.27
N ILE A 147 14.42 2.62 1.43
CA ILE A 147 15.25 1.41 1.50
C ILE A 147 16.71 1.76 1.21
N GLY A 148 16.94 2.65 0.22
CA GLY A 148 18.25 3.16 -0.15
C GLY A 148 18.79 4.27 0.74
N TYR A 149 18.23 4.53 1.92
CA TYR A 149 18.60 5.67 2.77
C TYR A 149 20.11 5.76 3.02
N TRP A 150 20.71 4.66 3.48
CA TRP A 150 22.16 4.51 3.60
C TRP A 150 22.78 4.07 2.28
N HIS A 151 22.62 4.90 1.26
CA HIS A 151 23.08 4.67 -0.12
C HIS A 151 24.58 4.38 -0.24
N HIS A 152 25.41 4.70 0.76
CA HIS A 152 26.83 4.32 0.77
C HIS A 152 27.03 2.80 0.92
N ARG A 153 26.09 2.09 1.57
CA ARG A 153 26.16 0.63 1.73
C ARG A 153 25.71 -0.11 0.46
N LYS A 154 26.50 -1.11 0.04
CA LYS A 154 26.25 -1.89 -1.18
C LYS A 154 24.95 -2.70 -1.11
N ASP A 155 24.66 -3.28 0.04
CA ASP A 155 23.46 -4.08 0.31
C ASP A 155 22.18 -3.23 0.25
N ALA A 156 22.17 -2.05 0.88
CA ALA A 156 21.04 -1.12 0.81
C ALA A 156 20.72 -0.70 -0.63
N ARG A 157 21.74 -0.37 -1.44
CA ARG A 157 21.55 -0.05 -2.87
C ARG A 157 20.99 -1.23 -3.66
N ARG A 158 21.48 -2.44 -3.40
CA ARG A 158 21.03 -3.67 -4.09
C ARG A 158 19.58 -4.00 -3.71
N GLY A 159 19.24 -3.93 -2.43
CA GLY A 159 17.89 -4.14 -1.91
C GLY A 159 16.90 -3.15 -2.50
N ALA A 160 17.23 -1.85 -2.48
CA ALA A 160 16.39 -0.80 -3.04
C ALA A 160 16.11 -1.01 -4.53
N ARG A 161 17.15 -1.21 -5.36
CA ARG A 161 16.97 -1.44 -6.80
C ARG A 161 16.10 -2.65 -7.09
N MET A 162 16.34 -3.76 -6.41
CA MET A 162 15.56 -4.97 -6.63
C MET A 162 14.09 -4.81 -6.22
N ALA A 163 13.83 -4.15 -5.09
CA ALA A 163 12.48 -3.82 -4.67
C ALA A 163 11.76 -2.94 -5.70
N LEU A 164 12.42 -1.88 -6.20
CA LEU A 164 11.87 -1.02 -7.24
C LEU A 164 11.61 -1.78 -8.54
N THR A 165 12.57 -2.60 -9.00
CA THR A 165 12.41 -3.37 -10.24
C THR A 165 11.23 -4.32 -10.16
N ILE A 166 11.09 -5.10 -9.08
CA ILE A 166 10.00 -6.07 -8.95
C ILE A 166 8.66 -5.36 -8.78
N THR A 167 8.57 -4.40 -7.87
CA THR A 167 7.29 -3.73 -7.56
C THR A 167 6.86 -2.74 -8.65
N GLY A 168 7.81 -2.07 -9.31
CA GLY A 168 7.55 -1.17 -10.44
C GLY A 168 7.17 -1.95 -11.70
N ALA A 169 7.84 -3.07 -12.01
CA ALA A 169 7.42 -3.91 -13.14
C ALA A 169 6.00 -4.47 -12.94
N GLY A 170 5.68 -4.91 -11.72
CA GLY A 170 4.32 -5.33 -11.38
C GLY A 170 3.30 -4.20 -11.48
N GLY A 171 3.64 -2.99 -11.03
CA GLY A 171 2.76 -1.83 -11.15
C GLY A 171 2.54 -1.36 -12.59
N LEU A 172 3.54 -1.48 -13.47
CA LEU A 172 3.37 -1.27 -14.91
C LEU A 172 2.47 -2.35 -15.55
N ALA A 173 2.62 -3.62 -15.17
CA ALA A 173 1.70 -4.67 -15.61
C ALA A 173 0.27 -4.39 -15.15
N MET A 174 0.11 -3.95 -13.90
CA MET A 174 -1.18 -3.55 -13.32
C MET A 174 -1.82 -2.39 -14.06
N LEU A 175 -1.04 -1.39 -14.53
CA LEU A 175 -1.56 -0.33 -15.38
C LEU A 175 -2.21 -0.91 -16.64
N GLY A 176 -1.56 -1.87 -17.31
CA GLY A 176 -2.15 -2.58 -18.44
C GLY A 176 -3.47 -3.28 -18.09
N GLY A 177 -3.53 -3.94 -16.94
CA GLY A 177 -4.75 -4.56 -16.43
C GLY A 177 -5.86 -3.53 -16.15
N VAL A 178 -5.53 -2.39 -15.54
CA VAL A 178 -6.46 -1.29 -15.28
C VAL A 178 -7.00 -0.68 -16.57
N LEU A 179 -6.17 -0.52 -17.61
CA LEU A 179 -6.62 -0.03 -18.92
C LEU A 179 -7.61 -1.00 -19.57
N ILE A 180 -7.36 -2.31 -19.51
CA ILE A 180 -8.31 -3.31 -20.00
C ILE A 180 -9.58 -3.31 -19.17
N LEU A 181 -9.48 -3.22 -17.84
CA LEU A 181 -10.64 -3.15 -16.94
C LEU A 181 -11.51 -1.93 -17.25
N GLY A 182 -10.90 -0.76 -17.42
CA GLY A 182 -11.60 0.46 -17.82
C GLY A 182 -12.26 0.34 -19.19
N HIS A 183 -11.63 -0.35 -20.14
CA HIS A 183 -12.23 -0.66 -21.44
C HIS A 183 -13.47 -1.56 -21.32
N ILE A 184 -13.42 -2.60 -20.48
CA ILE A 184 -14.57 -3.51 -20.24
C ILE A 184 -15.74 -2.78 -19.59
N VAL A 185 -15.45 -1.92 -18.60
CA VAL A 185 -16.46 -1.18 -17.84
C VAL A 185 -16.99 0.02 -18.62
N GLY A 186 -16.15 0.65 -19.44
CA GLY A 186 -16.38 1.95 -20.07
C GLY A 186 -16.06 3.14 -19.16
N SER A 187 -15.42 2.91 -18.01
CA SER A 187 -15.07 3.95 -17.04
C SER A 187 -13.93 3.49 -16.12
N TYR A 188 -13.13 4.43 -15.63
CA TYR A 188 -12.10 4.22 -14.61
C TYR A 188 -12.56 4.57 -13.19
N GLU A 189 -13.79 5.08 -13.05
CA GLU A 189 -14.39 5.40 -11.76
C GLU A 189 -14.67 4.13 -10.97
N LEU A 190 -14.21 4.10 -9.74
CA LEU A 190 -14.26 2.90 -8.91
C LEU A 190 -15.70 2.45 -8.62
N ASP A 191 -16.63 3.39 -8.42
CA ASP A 191 -18.03 3.03 -8.18
C ASP A 191 -18.66 2.37 -9.42
N ALA A 192 -18.30 2.82 -10.64
CA ALA A 192 -18.74 2.19 -11.88
C ALA A 192 -18.12 0.79 -12.07
N VAL A 193 -16.84 0.63 -11.72
CA VAL A 193 -16.15 -0.67 -11.75
C VAL A 193 -16.80 -1.64 -10.77
N LEU A 194 -17.08 -1.19 -9.53
CA LEU A 194 -17.69 -2.02 -8.49
C LEU A 194 -19.13 -2.45 -8.84
N ALA A 195 -19.84 -1.67 -9.65
CA ALA A 195 -21.17 -2.01 -10.14
C ALA A 195 -21.16 -2.97 -11.36
N ALA A 196 -20.00 -3.21 -11.98
CA ALA A 196 -19.88 -3.92 -13.25
C ALA A 196 -19.40 -5.38 -13.13
N GLY A 197 -19.49 -6.00 -11.93
CA GLY A 197 -18.92 -7.32 -11.64
C GLY A 197 -19.30 -8.44 -12.63
N ASP A 198 -20.58 -8.56 -12.99
CA ASP A 198 -21.02 -9.60 -13.94
C ASP A 198 -20.47 -9.36 -15.35
N ARG A 199 -20.48 -8.10 -15.81
CA ARG A 199 -19.88 -7.72 -17.09
C ARG A 199 -18.39 -8.02 -17.12
N ILE A 200 -17.68 -7.72 -16.04
CA ILE A 200 -16.24 -7.95 -15.94
C ILE A 200 -15.92 -9.44 -16.01
N ARG A 201 -16.61 -10.26 -15.22
CA ARG A 201 -16.36 -11.72 -15.12
C ARG A 201 -16.77 -12.48 -16.38
N ALA A 202 -17.79 -12.02 -17.10
CA ALA A 202 -18.24 -12.63 -18.35
C ALA A 202 -17.42 -12.18 -19.58
N HIS A 203 -16.56 -11.16 -19.46
CA HIS A 203 -15.85 -10.61 -20.62
C HIS A 203 -14.71 -11.53 -21.10
N PRO A 204 -14.50 -11.71 -22.42
CA PRO A 204 -13.43 -12.56 -22.96
C PRO A 204 -12.01 -12.20 -22.48
N LEU A 205 -11.77 -10.93 -22.20
CA LEU A 205 -10.48 -10.43 -21.69
C LEU A 205 -10.30 -10.54 -20.18
N TYR A 206 -11.26 -11.12 -19.45
CA TYR A 206 -11.23 -11.22 -17.99
C TYR A 206 -9.92 -11.82 -17.47
N THR A 207 -9.51 -12.99 -17.98
CA THR A 207 -8.30 -13.68 -17.52
C THR A 207 -7.04 -12.85 -17.73
N THR A 208 -6.88 -12.24 -18.92
CA THR A 208 -5.72 -11.39 -19.23
C THR A 208 -5.67 -10.17 -18.32
N MET A 209 -6.80 -9.48 -18.14
CA MET A 209 -6.94 -8.34 -17.25
C MET A 209 -6.63 -8.71 -15.80
N LEU A 210 -7.18 -9.84 -15.33
CA LEU A 210 -6.98 -10.35 -13.99
C LEU A 210 -5.49 -10.64 -13.74
N VAL A 211 -4.82 -11.38 -14.62
CA VAL A 211 -3.39 -11.70 -14.47
C VAL A 211 -2.55 -10.43 -14.37
N LEU A 212 -2.81 -9.43 -15.20
CA LEU A 212 -2.08 -8.16 -15.17
C LEU A 212 -2.30 -7.38 -13.86
N ILE A 213 -3.53 -7.32 -13.35
CA ILE A 213 -3.83 -6.72 -12.04
C ILE A 213 -3.14 -7.51 -10.91
N LEU A 214 -3.21 -8.85 -10.97
CA LEU A 214 -2.58 -9.72 -9.97
C LEU A 214 -1.06 -9.58 -9.96
N LEU A 215 -0.40 -9.37 -11.11
CA LEU A 215 1.04 -9.09 -11.13
C LEU A 215 1.39 -7.85 -10.29
N GLY A 216 0.57 -6.79 -10.33
CA GLY A 216 0.72 -5.65 -9.42
C GLY A 216 0.54 -6.05 -7.97
N ALA A 217 -0.62 -6.63 -7.65
CA ALA A 217 -0.96 -6.96 -6.26
C ALA A 217 0.05 -7.92 -5.62
N LEU A 218 0.41 -9.01 -6.31
CA LEU A 218 1.28 -10.08 -5.82
C LEU A 218 2.74 -9.60 -5.68
N THR A 219 3.25 -8.80 -6.61
CA THR A 219 4.61 -8.24 -6.48
C THR A 219 4.72 -7.30 -5.28
N LYS A 220 3.75 -6.40 -5.09
CA LYS A 220 3.75 -5.41 -4.00
C LYS A 220 3.53 -6.04 -2.62
N SER A 221 2.75 -7.12 -2.54
CA SER A 221 2.50 -7.87 -1.30
C SER A 221 3.46 -9.06 -1.10
N ALA A 222 4.56 -9.10 -1.84
CA ALA A 222 5.63 -10.10 -1.70
C ALA A 222 5.11 -11.56 -1.73
N GLN A 223 4.14 -11.84 -2.61
CA GLN A 223 3.60 -13.18 -2.82
C GLN A 223 4.50 -14.00 -3.75
N PHE A 224 4.35 -15.32 -3.71
CA PHE A 224 5.05 -16.23 -4.62
C PHE A 224 4.76 -15.93 -6.09
N PRO A 225 5.78 -15.89 -6.97
CA PRO A 225 7.23 -16.10 -6.74
C PRO A 225 8.05 -14.82 -6.46
N PHE A 226 7.40 -13.69 -6.18
CA PHE A 226 8.00 -12.36 -6.06
C PHE A 226 8.46 -11.98 -4.64
N GLN A 227 8.40 -12.88 -3.66
CA GLN A 227 8.71 -12.61 -2.25
C GLN A 227 10.16 -12.15 -1.98
N VAL A 228 11.08 -12.43 -2.90
CA VAL A 228 12.54 -12.28 -2.70
C VAL A 228 12.99 -10.85 -2.41
N TRP A 229 12.19 -9.84 -2.76
CA TRP A 229 12.57 -8.46 -2.53
C TRP A 229 12.44 -8.02 -1.07
N LEU A 230 11.47 -8.57 -0.34
CA LEU A 230 11.15 -8.10 1.01
C LEU A 230 12.29 -8.38 2.02
N PRO A 231 12.87 -9.59 2.08
CA PRO A 231 13.99 -9.85 3.00
C PRO A 231 15.20 -8.97 2.70
N ARG A 232 15.48 -8.66 1.43
CA ARG A 232 16.60 -7.78 1.06
C ARG A 232 16.31 -6.30 1.31
N ALA A 233 15.04 -5.90 1.36
CA ALA A 233 14.63 -4.55 1.73
C ALA A 233 14.84 -4.25 3.23
N MET A 234 15.06 -5.28 4.06
CA MET A 234 15.39 -5.13 5.49
C MET A 234 16.74 -4.46 5.79
N ALA A 235 17.54 -4.16 4.76
CA ALA A 235 18.70 -3.27 4.86
C ALA A 235 18.33 -1.82 5.24
N ALA A 236 17.06 -1.45 5.09
CA ALA A 236 16.54 -0.16 5.48
C ALA A 236 16.66 0.10 7.01
N PRO A 237 16.64 1.37 7.45
CA PRO A 237 16.49 1.71 8.87
C PRO A 237 15.25 1.03 9.47
N THR A 238 15.34 0.56 10.72
CA THR A 238 14.26 -0.19 11.37
C THR A 238 12.90 0.55 11.39
N PRO A 239 12.84 1.90 11.56
CA PRO A 239 11.58 2.63 11.38
C PRO A 239 10.94 2.46 9.99
N VAL A 240 11.75 2.40 8.93
CA VAL A 240 11.27 2.13 7.56
C VAL A 240 10.68 0.73 7.50
N SER A 241 11.41 -0.27 8.01
CA SER A 241 10.96 -1.66 7.99
C SER A 241 9.63 -1.82 8.76
N ALA A 242 9.51 -1.21 9.94
CA ALA A 242 8.27 -1.23 10.72
C ALA A 242 7.10 -0.62 9.93
N TYR A 243 7.29 0.54 9.30
CA TYR A 243 6.19 1.21 8.59
C TYR A 243 5.85 0.55 7.25
N LEU A 244 6.84 0.32 6.38
CA LEU A 244 6.63 -0.19 5.02
C LEU A 244 6.33 -1.69 5.01
N HIS A 245 7.07 -2.47 5.79
CA HIS A 245 7.05 -3.93 5.70
C HIS A 245 6.15 -4.59 6.74
N SER A 246 5.68 -3.86 7.76
CA SER A 246 4.56 -4.36 8.57
C SER A 246 3.26 -3.71 8.11
N ALA A 247 3.17 -2.38 8.14
CA ALA A 247 1.88 -1.68 8.15
C ALA A 247 1.37 -1.22 6.77
N THR A 248 2.21 -0.81 5.83
CA THR A 248 1.72 0.00 4.69
C THR A 248 2.02 -0.59 3.31
N MET A 249 3.28 -0.51 2.84
CA MET A 249 3.65 -0.87 1.46
C MET A 249 3.21 -2.27 1.08
N VAL A 250 3.54 -3.26 1.92
CA VAL A 250 3.21 -4.66 1.64
C VAL A 250 1.71 -4.94 1.73
N LYS A 251 0.96 -4.08 2.41
CA LYS A 251 -0.49 -4.16 2.50
C LYS A 251 -1.21 -3.52 1.32
N ALA A 252 -0.53 -2.73 0.48
CA ALA A 252 -1.13 -2.13 -0.72
C ALA A 252 -1.64 -3.20 -1.71
N GLY A 253 -0.90 -4.31 -1.86
CA GLY A 253 -1.32 -5.45 -2.67
C GLY A 253 -2.63 -6.07 -2.19
N VAL A 254 -2.69 -6.45 -0.92
CA VAL A 254 -3.90 -7.06 -0.34
C VAL A 254 -5.05 -6.06 -0.20
N PHE A 255 -4.76 -4.75 -0.05
CA PHE A 255 -5.77 -3.70 -0.15
C PHE A 255 -6.43 -3.68 -1.52
N LEU A 256 -5.64 -3.72 -2.60
CA LEU A 256 -6.18 -3.76 -3.96
C LEU A 256 -7.01 -5.02 -4.20
N LEU A 257 -6.52 -6.18 -3.74
CA LEU A 257 -7.28 -7.44 -3.82
C LEU A 257 -8.60 -7.33 -3.07
N ALA A 258 -8.61 -6.82 -1.83
CA ALA A 258 -9.83 -6.64 -1.05
C ALA A 258 -10.78 -5.61 -1.70
N ARG A 259 -10.24 -4.52 -2.27
CA ARG A 259 -11.03 -3.46 -2.90
C ARG A 259 -11.72 -3.95 -4.17
N LEU A 260 -11.04 -4.76 -4.98
CA LEU A 260 -11.59 -5.32 -6.23
C LEU A 260 -12.25 -6.69 -6.04
N TRP A 261 -12.19 -7.27 -4.83
CA TRP A 261 -12.79 -8.56 -4.50
C TRP A 261 -14.26 -8.67 -4.91
N PRO A 262 -15.14 -7.66 -4.67
CA PRO A 262 -16.55 -7.78 -5.03
C PRO A 262 -16.82 -8.01 -6.53
N VAL A 263 -15.88 -7.64 -7.39
CA VAL A 263 -16.06 -7.69 -8.86
C VAL A 263 -15.13 -8.65 -9.57
N LEU A 264 -13.98 -8.99 -8.98
CA LEU A 264 -13.02 -9.92 -9.58
C LEU A 264 -13.12 -11.33 -9.02
N SER A 265 -13.65 -11.53 -7.82
CA SER A 265 -13.76 -12.87 -7.20
C SER A 265 -14.96 -13.66 -7.72
N GLY A 266 -15.07 -14.91 -7.26
CA GLY A 266 -16.17 -15.83 -7.60
C GLY A 266 -15.95 -16.64 -8.88
N THR A 267 -14.74 -16.59 -9.45
CA THR A 267 -14.34 -17.44 -10.59
C THR A 267 -13.31 -18.48 -10.15
N ASP A 268 -13.20 -19.58 -10.91
CA ASP A 268 -12.17 -20.60 -10.69
C ASP A 268 -10.77 -20.03 -10.91
N VAL A 269 -10.61 -19.13 -11.89
CA VAL A 269 -9.34 -18.47 -12.19
C VAL A 269 -8.89 -17.63 -10.99
N TRP A 270 -9.79 -16.87 -10.37
CA TRP A 270 -9.48 -16.13 -9.13
C TRP A 270 -9.07 -17.07 -8.00
N PHE A 271 -9.86 -18.14 -7.78
CA PHE A 271 -9.60 -19.12 -6.72
C PHE A 271 -8.20 -19.71 -6.82
N TRP A 272 -7.81 -20.18 -8.01
CA TRP A 272 -6.51 -20.82 -8.22
C TRP A 272 -5.35 -19.82 -8.20
N LEU A 273 -5.48 -18.66 -8.84
CA LEU A 273 -4.39 -17.68 -8.88
C LEU A 273 -4.17 -17.02 -7.52
N VAL A 274 -5.23 -16.54 -6.87
CA VAL A 274 -5.13 -15.81 -5.61
C VAL A 274 -4.97 -16.79 -4.44
N GLY A 275 -5.83 -17.81 -4.36
CA GLY A 275 -5.74 -18.84 -3.32
C GLY A 275 -4.46 -19.65 -3.41
N GLY A 276 -4.07 -20.05 -4.62
CA GLY A 276 -2.82 -20.78 -4.88
C GLY A 276 -1.57 -19.97 -4.53
N ALA A 277 -1.48 -18.72 -4.98
CA ALA A 277 -0.37 -17.84 -4.58
C ALA A 277 -0.35 -17.64 -3.06
N GLY A 278 -1.51 -17.42 -2.43
CA GLY A 278 -1.64 -17.24 -0.99
C GLY A 278 -1.15 -18.44 -0.18
N VAL A 279 -1.60 -19.66 -0.50
CA VAL A 279 -1.21 -20.87 0.25
C VAL A 279 0.28 -21.20 0.08
N ILE A 280 0.82 -21.05 -1.14
CA ILE A 280 2.24 -21.26 -1.39
C ILE A 280 3.07 -20.25 -0.58
N THR A 281 2.67 -18.98 -0.60
CA THR A 281 3.36 -17.90 0.13
C THR A 281 3.28 -18.11 1.64
N LEU A 282 2.11 -18.49 2.16
CA LEU A 282 1.88 -18.79 3.57
C LEU A 282 2.86 -19.86 4.07
N VAL A 283 2.89 -21.00 3.39
CA VAL A 283 3.71 -22.16 3.78
C VAL A 283 5.19 -21.89 3.59
N LEU A 284 5.59 -21.37 2.42
CA LEU A 284 7.01 -21.06 2.15
C LEU A 284 7.54 -19.97 3.08
N GLY A 285 6.76 -18.93 3.36
CA GLY A 285 7.12 -17.88 4.31
C GLY A 285 7.36 -18.43 5.71
N ALA A 286 6.43 -19.25 6.22
CA ALA A 286 6.56 -19.87 7.53
C ALA A 286 7.78 -20.81 7.60
N TYR A 287 7.97 -21.64 6.56
CA TYR A 287 9.11 -22.54 6.46
C TYR A 287 10.44 -21.78 6.48
N LEU A 288 10.60 -20.78 5.61
CA LEU A 288 11.85 -20.02 5.51
C LEU A 288 12.13 -19.18 6.76
N ALA A 289 11.11 -18.72 7.48
CA ALA A 289 11.27 -17.98 8.74
C ALA A 289 11.98 -18.80 9.82
N MET A 290 11.69 -20.12 9.92
CA MET A 290 12.31 -21.01 10.92
C MET A 290 13.82 -21.19 10.74
N PHE A 291 14.34 -20.93 9.53
CA PHE A 291 15.76 -21.07 9.21
C PHE A 291 16.50 -19.73 9.15
N GLN A 292 15.87 -18.61 9.54
CA GLN A 292 16.56 -17.33 9.61
C GLN A 292 17.38 -17.22 10.89
N ASN A 293 18.63 -16.75 10.76
CA ASN A 293 19.54 -16.55 11.88
C ASN A 293 19.55 -15.11 12.40
N ASP A 294 18.81 -14.20 11.76
CA ASP A 294 18.68 -12.80 12.18
C ASP A 294 17.20 -12.40 12.33
N LEU A 295 16.93 -11.52 13.30
CA LEU A 295 15.57 -11.13 13.65
C LEU A 295 14.84 -10.39 12.52
N LYS A 296 15.54 -9.57 11.73
CA LYS A 296 14.90 -8.82 10.63
C LYS A 296 14.50 -9.75 9.49
N GLY A 297 15.34 -10.70 9.14
CA GLY A 297 15.05 -11.76 8.18
C GLY A 297 13.86 -12.60 8.64
N LEU A 298 13.85 -13.04 9.90
CA LEU A 298 12.72 -13.79 10.48
C LEU A 298 11.42 -13.00 10.36
N LEU A 299 11.40 -11.73 10.78
CA LEU A 299 10.22 -10.88 10.70
C LEU A 299 9.78 -10.63 9.25
N ALA A 300 10.71 -10.51 8.29
CA ALA A 300 10.36 -10.40 6.88
C ALA A 300 9.59 -11.62 6.37
N TYR A 301 10.06 -12.82 6.69
CA TYR A 301 9.39 -14.06 6.28
C TYR A 301 8.10 -14.32 7.04
N SER A 302 8.01 -13.91 8.31
CA SER A 302 6.74 -13.87 9.06
C SER A 302 5.71 -12.98 8.36
N THR A 303 6.09 -11.75 7.98
CA THR A 303 5.23 -10.85 7.19
C THR A 303 4.77 -11.52 5.89
N ILE A 304 5.70 -12.13 5.13
CA ILE A 304 5.37 -12.84 3.88
C ILE A 304 4.31 -13.90 4.14
N SER A 305 4.49 -14.70 5.18
CA SER A 305 3.56 -15.76 5.57
C SER A 305 2.17 -15.21 5.90
N HIS A 306 2.08 -14.15 6.73
CA HIS A 306 0.79 -13.53 7.08
C HIS A 306 0.10 -12.84 5.90
N LEU A 307 0.85 -12.23 4.98
CA LEU A 307 0.27 -11.72 3.73
C LEU A 307 -0.20 -12.86 2.82
N GLY A 308 0.50 -13.99 2.82
CA GLY A 308 0.06 -15.23 2.19
C GLY A 308 -1.28 -15.71 2.76
N LEU A 309 -1.45 -15.69 4.09
CA LEU A 309 -2.73 -16.01 4.74
C LEU A 309 -3.86 -15.07 4.29
N ILE A 310 -3.62 -13.75 4.30
CA ILE A 310 -4.62 -12.75 3.85
C ILE A 310 -5.01 -13.00 2.39
N THR A 311 -4.01 -13.23 1.54
CA THR A 311 -4.21 -13.50 0.11
C THR A 311 -5.00 -14.79 -0.10
N LEU A 312 -4.66 -15.86 0.63
CA LEU A 312 -5.41 -17.11 0.62
C LEU A 312 -6.87 -16.89 0.98
N LEU A 313 -7.14 -16.20 2.09
CA LEU A 313 -8.50 -15.92 2.56
C LEU A 313 -9.32 -15.14 1.52
N LEU A 314 -8.72 -14.15 0.84
CA LEU A 314 -9.35 -13.43 -0.27
C LEU A 314 -9.57 -14.34 -1.51
N GLY A 315 -8.75 -15.37 -1.69
CA GLY A 315 -8.87 -16.36 -2.76
C GLY A 315 -10.01 -17.37 -2.56
N LEU A 316 -10.51 -17.58 -1.35
CA LEU A 316 -11.47 -18.65 -1.04
C LEU A 316 -12.90 -18.42 -1.57
N ASN A 317 -13.20 -17.30 -2.24
CA ASN A 317 -14.52 -16.98 -2.80
C ASN A 317 -15.67 -17.05 -1.77
N ARG A 318 -15.40 -16.75 -0.50
CA ARG A 318 -16.40 -16.70 0.57
C ARG A 318 -16.37 -15.36 1.28
N GLU A 319 -17.54 -14.77 1.51
CA GLU A 319 -17.67 -13.48 2.20
C GLU A 319 -17.04 -13.51 3.60
N LEU A 320 -17.31 -14.56 4.39
CA LEU A 320 -16.72 -14.73 5.72
C LEU A 320 -15.18 -14.82 5.67
N ALA A 321 -14.61 -15.41 4.60
CA ALA A 321 -13.16 -15.44 4.42
C ALA A 321 -12.61 -14.05 4.09
N ALA A 322 -13.32 -13.26 3.27
CA ALA A 322 -12.96 -11.87 3.00
C ALA A 322 -13.02 -11.01 4.27
N VAL A 323 -14.03 -11.19 5.13
CA VAL A 323 -14.12 -10.53 6.45
C VAL A 323 -12.93 -10.93 7.32
N ALA A 324 -12.60 -12.22 7.39
CA ALA A 324 -11.44 -12.71 8.15
C ALA A 324 -10.12 -12.13 7.61
N ALA A 325 -9.99 -11.97 6.29
CA ALA A 325 -8.83 -11.34 5.67
C ALA A 325 -8.68 -9.87 6.10
N VAL A 326 -9.77 -9.10 6.05
CA VAL A 326 -9.82 -7.69 6.49
C VAL A 326 -9.50 -7.57 7.99
N PHE A 327 -10.04 -8.46 8.82
CA PHE A 327 -9.72 -8.52 10.24
C PHE A 327 -8.24 -8.81 10.48
N HIS A 328 -7.68 -9.82 9.81
CA HIS A 328 -6.27 -10.20 9.98
C HIS A 328 -5.31 -9.15 9.43
N ILE A 329 -5.70 -8.37 8.41
CA ILE A 329 -4.95 -7.18 7.96
C ILE A 329 -4.71 -6.24 9.15
N MET A 330 -5.73 -5.95 9.96
CA MET A 330 -5.59 -5.08 11.12
C MET A 330 -4.74 -5.72 12.21
N ASN A 331 -5.02 -6.97 12.55
CA ASN A 331 -4.29 -7.70 13.59
C ASN A 331 -2.78 -7.83 13.28
N HIS A 332 -2.42 -8.10 12.03
CA HIS A 332 -1.02 -8.19 11.62
C HIS A 332 -0.32 -6.81 11.60
N ALA A 333 -1.05 -5.70 11.53
CA ALA A 333 -0.45 -4.37 11.50
C ALA A 333 0.00 -3.86 12.88
N THR A 334 -0.65 -4.35 13.93
CA THR A 334 -0.39 -4.01 15.34
C THR A 334 0.64 -4.93 15.95
#